data_AF-A0A836SG59-F1
#
_entry.id   AF-A0A836SG59-F1
#
_cell.length_a   1.000
_cell.length_b   1.000
_cell.length_c   1.000
_cell.angle_alpha   90.00
_cell.angle_beta   90.00
_cell.angle_gamma   90.00
#
_symmetry.space_group_name_H-M   'P 1'
#
loop_
_entity.id
_entity.type
_entity.pdbx_description
1 polymer ?
#
loop_
_entity_poly.entity_id
_entity_poly.type
_entity_poly.pdbx_seq_one_letter_code
_entity_poly.pdbx_strand_id
1 'polypeptide(L)'
;MRYIDKSNRYAEFDEYVNNDSPEVWNEFKTDIKLKLHQHLWREQQGLCIYCQQEVPEKKQTEYKISSHIEHIRPRSQYVHLTCCYKNLSVSCEVFFAKRRS
;
A
#
# COMPACT_ATOMS: atom_id res chain seq x y z
N MET A 1 -6.10 15.57 -0.73
CA MET A 1 -5.89 14.31 0.01
C MET A 1 -6.66 14.42 1.32
N ARG A 2 -7.53 13.46 1.65
CA ARG A 2 -8.18 13.43 2.97
C ARG A 2 -7.13 13.13 4.04
N TYR A 3 -7.38 13.57 5.27
CA TYR A 3 -6.57 13.14 6.40
C TYR A 3 -6.71 11.61 6.56
N ILE A 4 -5.58 10.93 6.66
CA ILE A 4 -5.50 9.49 6.94
C ILE A 4 -4.74 9.35 8.25
N ASP A 5 -5.40 8.76 9.24
CA ASP A 5 -4.76 8.51 10.52
C ASP A 5 -3.77 7.35 10.40
N LYS A 6 -2.47 7.67 10.46
CA LYS A 6 -1.36 6.71 10.41
C LYS A 6 -0.91 6.25 11.80
N SER A 7 -1.68 6.54 12.85
CA SER A 7 -1.37 6.10 14.22
C SER A 7 -1.58 4.59 14.39
N ASN A 8 -2.54 4.01 13.68
CA ASN A 8 -2.85 2.58 13.73
C ASN A 8 -1.95 1.77 12.78
N ARG A 9 -0.71 1.55 13.22
CA ARG A 9 0.28 0.76 12.48
C ARG A 9 -0.11 -0.71 12.41
N TYR A 10 0.26 -1.36 11.30
CA TYR A 10 0.07 -2.80 11.15
C TYR A 10 1.20 -3.58 11.84
N ALA A 11 0.92 -4.10 13.03
CA ALA A 11 1.91 -4.75 13.89
C ALA A 11 2.63 -5.94 13.22
N GLU A 12 1.92 -6.80 12.48
CA GLU A 12 2.55 -7.96 11.81
C GLU A 12 3.55 -7.51 10.73
N PHE A 13 3.34 -6.35 10.08
CA PHE A 13 4.31 -5.82 9.13
C PHE A 13 5.55 -5.28 9.85
N ASP A 14 5.37 -4.58 10.97
CA ASP A 14 6.50 -4.09 11.78
C ASP A 14 7.33 -5.26 12.32
N GLU A 15 6.68 -6.34 12.76
CA GLU A 15 7.35 -7.57 13.19
C GLU A 15 8.09 -8.25 12.03
N TYR A 16 7.47 -8.37 10.86
CA TYR A 16 8.12 -8.93 9.66
C TYR A 16 9.36 -8.13 9.25
N VAL A 17 9.28 -6.80 9.24
CA VAL A 17 10.44 -5.94 8.89
C VAL A 17 11.56 -6.11 9.90
N ASN A 18 11.26 -6.25 11.19
CA ASN A 18 12.27 -6.45 12.23
C ASN A 18 12.93 -7.84 12.17
N ASN A 19 12.15 -8.89 11.89
CA ASN A 19 12.63 -10.27 11.91
C ASN A 19 13.34 -10.67 10.61
N ASP A 20 12.74 -10.40 9.45
CA ASP A 20 13.28 -10.83 8.16
C ASP A 20 14.29 -9.80 7.60
N SER A 21 14.28 -8.54 8.09
CA SER A 21 15.17 -7.44 7.65
C SER A 21 15.37 -7.35 6.12
N PRO A 22 14.28 -7.30 5.32
CA PRO A 22 14.39 -7.24 3.86
C PRO A 22 15.10 -5.95 3.40
N GLU A 23 16.10 -6.07 2.53
CA GLU A 23 16.88 -4.92 2.07
C GLU A 23 16.11 -4.14 0.99
N VAL A 24 15.31 -4.84 0.18
CA VAL A 24 14.54 -4.23 -0.91
C VAL A 24 13.08 -4.69 -0.92
N TRP A 25 12.19 -3.78 -1.33
CA TRP A 25 10.74 -4.04 -1.42
C TRP A 25 10.36 -5.30 -2.23
N ASN A 26 11.19 -5.69 -3.20
CA ASN A 26 10.90 -6.83 -4.06
C ASN A 26 11.03 -8.17 -3.32
N GLU A 27 11.80 -8.24 -2.23
CA GLU A 27 12.02 -9.46 -1.43
C GLU A 27 10.86 -9.79 -0.49
N PHE A 28 10.00 -8.81 -0.21
CA PHE A 28 8.85 -8.98 0.67
C PHE A 28 7.90 -10.06 0.15
N LYS A 29 7.54 -10.99 1.05
CA LYS A 29 6.62 -12.11 0.77
C LYS A 29 5.26 -11.59 0.29
N THR A 30 4.66 -12.27 -0.68
CA THR A 30 3.42 -11.85 -1.35
C THR A 30 2.23 -11.77 -0.39
N ASP A 31 2.16 -12.67 0.58
CA ASP A 31 1.13 -12.70 1.62
C ASP A 31 1.23 -11.48 2.55
N ILE A 32 2.44 -11.12 3.00
CA ILE A 32 2.67 -9.92 3.80
C ILE A 32 2.29 -8.66 3.01
N LYS A 33 2.68 -8.58 1.72
CA LYS A 33 2.26 -7.46 0.84
C LYS A 33 0.75 -7.35 0.73
N LEU A 34 0.05 -8.49 0.60
CA LEU A 34 -1.41 -8.49 0.50
C LEU A 34 -2.07 -8.02 1.80
N LYS A 35 -1.65 -8.55 2.95
CA LYS A 35 -2.20 -8.15 4.24
C LYS A 35 -1.93 -6.68 4.54
N LEU A 36 -0.71 -6.21 4.27
CA LEU A 36 -0.36 -4.79 4.39
C LEU A 36 -1.24 -3.92 3.47
N HIS A 37 -1.44 -4.35 2.22
CA HIS A 37 -2.32 -3.64 1.30
C HIS A 37 -3.75 -3.54 1.85
N GLN A 38 -4.32 -4.64 2.34
CA GLN A 38 -5.66 -4.67 2.93
C GLN A 38 -5.76 -3.76 4.15
N HIS A 39 -4.74 -3.74 5.01
CA HIS A 39 -4.71 -2.86 6.18
C HIS A 39 -4.70 -1.38 5.76
N LEU A 40 -3.80 -0.99 4.86
CA LEU A 40 -3.73 0.37 4.31
C LEU A 40 -5.02 0.76 3.57
N TRP A 41 -5.64 -0.18 2.85
CA TRP A 41 -6.92 0.01 2.17
C TRP A 41 -8.03 0.34 3.17
N ARG A 42 -8.13 -0.39 4.30
CA ARG A 42 -9.11 -0.10 5.36
C ARG A 42 -8.85 1.25 6.02
N GLU A 43 -7.58 1.55 6.31
CA GLU A 43 -7.16 2.85 6.86
C GLU A 43 -7.56 4.02 5.94
N GLN A 44 -7.49 3.81 4.63
CA GLN A 44 -7.90 4.76 3.60
C GLN A 44 -9.40 4.71 3.26
N GLN A 45 -10.20 3.92 3.99
CA GLN A 45 -11.63 3.74 3.74
C GLN A 45 -11.93 3.26 2.30
N GLY A 46 -11.01 2.49 1.74
CA GLY A 46 -11.10 1.98 0.37
C GLY A 46 -10.92 3.01 -0.73
N LEU A 47 -10.34 4.19 -0.44
CA LEU A 47 -10.11 5.25 -1.42
C LEU A 47 -8.65 5.29 -1.87
N CYS A 48 -8.44 5.59 -3.16
CA CYS A 48 -7.11 5.88 -3.70
C CYS A 48 -6.53 7.17 -3.09
N ILE A 49 -5.26 7.10 -2.67
CA ILE A 49 -4.52 8.22 -2.05
C ILE A 49 -4.47 9.49 -2.93
N TYR A 50 -4.44 9.33 -4.26
CA TYR A 50 -4.32 10.43 -5.21
C TYR A 50 -5.68 10.91 -5.72
N CYS A 51 -6.44 10.04 -6.39
CA CYS A 51 -7.67 10.43 -7.07
C CYS A 51 -8.94 10.32 -6.21
N GLN A 52 -8.84 9.73 -5.00
CA GLN A 52 -9.97 9.49 -4.08
C GLN A 52 -11.13 8.70 -4.68
N GLN A 53 -10.90 7.98 -5.79
CA GLN A 53 -11.85 7.02 -6.31
C GLN A 53 -11.85 5.77 -5.43
N GLU A 54 -13.00 5.10 -5.38
CA GLU A 54 -13.13 3.80 -4.72
C GLU A 54 -12.23 2.77 -5.39
N VAL A 55 -11.56 2.01 -4.54
CA VAL A 55 -10.68 0.92 -4.90
C VAL A 55 -11.31 -0.37 -4.36
N PRO A 56 -11.54 -1.39 -5.20
CA PRO A 56 -11.99 -2.69 -4.71
C PRO A 56 -11.00 -3.31 -3.73
N GLU A 57 -11.48 -3.98 -2.68
CA GLU A 57 -10.64 -4.74 -1.77
C GLU A 57 -9.91 -5.86 -2.54
N LYS A 58 -8.59 -5.97 -2.32
CA LYS A 58 -7.76 -6.96 -3.01
C LYS A 58 -7.89 -8.33 -2.36
N LYS A 59 -8.18 -9.35 -3.15
CA LYS A 59 -8.28 -10.76 -2.72
C LYS A 59 -7.15 -11.60 -3.34
N GLN A 60 -6.73 -12.69 -2.68
CA GLN A 60 -5.62 -13.56 -3.15
C GLN A 60 -5.85 -14.12 -4.56
N THR A 61 -7.11 -14.30 -4.96
CA THR A 61 -7.50 -14.88 -6.25
C THR A 61 -7.48 -13.88 -7.41
N GLU A 62 -7.35 -12.58 -7.13
CA GLU A 62 -7.48 -11.51 -8.12
C GLU A 62 -6.11 -10.89 -8.45
N TYR A 63 -5.38 -11.56 -9.33
CA TYR A 63 -4.13 -11.02 -9.91
C TYR A 63 -4.37 -9.93 -10.95
N LYS A 64 -5.63 -9.61 -11.30
CA LYS A 64 -5.99 -8.42 -12.09
C LYS A 64 -6.12 -7.23 -11.13
N ILE A 65 -4.97 -6.65 -10.82
CA ILE A 65 -4.80 -5.66 -9.76
C ILE A 65 -5.46 -4.33 -10.17
N SER A 66 -6.44 -3.86 -9.39
CA SER A 66 -7.02 -2.51 -9.49
C SER A 66 -6.21 -1.47 -8.70
N SER A 67 -5.35 -1.92 -7.78
CA SER A 67 -4.55 -1.06 -6.89
C SER A 67 -3.29 -1.71 -6.31
N HIS A 68 -2.29 -0.88 -6.03
CA HIS A 68 -0.99 -1.27 -5.50
C HIS A 68 -0.62 -0.49 -4.24
N ILE A 69 0.40 -0.97 -3.52
CA ILE A 69 1.03 -0.21 -2.45
C ILE A 69 1.96 0.81 -3.10
N GLU A 70 1.69 2.08 -2.81
CA GLU A 70 2.39 3.26 -3.29
C GLU A 70 3.35 3.76 -2.20
N HIS A 71 4.57 4.11 -2.62
CA HIS A 71 5.52 4.85 -1.79
C HIS A 71 5.36 6.34 -2.08
N ILE A 72 4.79 7.11 -1.13
CA ILE A 72 4.53 8.56 -1.29
C ILE A 72 5.82 9.31 -1.67
N ARG A 73 6.92 8.98 -0.99
CA ARG A 73 8.28 9.36 -1.37
C ARG A 73 8.90 8.22 -2.16
N PRO A 74 9.43 8.50 -3.37
CA PRO A 74 9.91 7.45 -4.27
C PRO A 74 11.13 6.73 -3.68
N ARG A 75 11.14 5.39 -3.81
CA ARG A 75 12.22 4.54 -3.30
C ARG A 75 13.59 4.87 -3.90
N SER A 76 13.65 5.36 -5.13
CA SER A 76 14.90 5.72 -5.81
C SER A 76 15.66 6.86 -5.14
N GLN A 77 14.96 7.75 -4.44
CA GLN A 77 15.56 8.89 -3.73
C GLN A 77 15.55 8.70 -2.21
N TYR A 78 14.59 7.94 -1.68
CA TYR A 78 14.35 7.79 -0.25
C TYR A 78 14.36 6.31 0.17
N VAL A 79 15.48 5.63 -0.07
CA VAL A 79 15.64 4.19 0.23
C VAL A 79 15.34 3.87 1.70
N HIS A 80 15.77 4.75 2.63
CA HIS A 80 15.52 4.62 4.07
C HIS A 80 14.03 4.70 4.46
N LEU A 81 13.14 5.13 3.55
CA LEU A 81 11.69 5.17 3.77
C LEU A 81 10.95 3.96 3.18
N THR A 82 11.67 2.98 2.63
CA THR A 82 11.05 1.80 1.97
C THR A 82 10.12 1.03 2.89
N CYS A 83 10.52 0.87 4.16
CA CYS A 83 9.74 0.17 5.19
C CYS A 83 9.02 1.14 6.15
N CYS A 84 9.10 2.46 5.90
CA CYS A 84 8.45 3.44 6.75
C CYS A 84 6.95 3.42 6.48
N TYR A 85 6.16 2.91 7.43
CA TYR A 85 4.69 2.80 7.30
C TYR A 85 4.00 4.12 6.88
N LYS A 86 4.46 5.27 7.39
CA LYS A 86 3.94 6.59 7.03
C LYS A 86 4.16 6.96 5.56
N ASN A 87 5.10 6.32 4.89
CA ASN A 87 5.40 6.49 3.48
C ASN A 87 4.61 5.54 2.58
N LEU A 88 3.82 4.62 3.15
CA LEU A 88 3.07 3.61 2.41
C LEU A 88 1.59 3.99 2.33
N SER A 89 0.99 3.78 1.17
CA SER A 89 -0.43 4.04 0.90
C SER A 89 -0.96 3.13 -0.20
N VAL A 90 -2.26 3.10 -0.40
CA VAL A 90 -2.89 2.41 -1.54
C VAL A 90 -3.22 3.42 -2.63
N SER A 91 -2.79 3.13 -3.86
CA SER A 91 -3.17 3.86 -5.07
C SER A 91 -3.87 2.93 -6.05
N CYS A 92 -4.84 3.45 -6.79
CA CYS A 92 -5.33 2.75 -7.97
C CYS A 92 -4.26 2.70 -9.06
N GLU A 93 -4.32 1.68 -9.92
CA GLU A 93 -3.56 1.63 -11.16
C GLU A 93 -4.08 2.68 -12.14
N VAL A 94 -3.18 3.39 -12.83
CA VAL A 94 -3.48 4.56 -13.67
C VAL A 94 -4.56 4.26 -14.74
N PHE A 95 -4.65 3.01 -15.20
CA PHE A 95 -5.65 2.58 -16.18
C PHE A 95 -7.10 2.68 -15.71
N PHE A 96 -7.38 2.56 -14.40
CA PHE A 96 -8.75 2.58 -13.88
C PHE A 96 -9.26 3.99 -13.55
N ALA A 97 -8.38 4.99 -13.49
CA ALA A 97 -8.76 6.38 -13.19
C ALA A 97 -9.59 7.06 -14.30
N LYS A 98 -9.75 6.44 -15.49
CA LYS A 98 -10.39 7.02 -16.68
C LYS A 98 -11.81 6.54 -17.01
N ARG A 99 -12.51 5.81 -16.13
CA ARG A 99 -13.88 5.33 -16.43
C ARG A 99 -14.96 6.01 -15.61
N ARG A 100 -15.17 7.30 -15.84
CA ARG A 100 -16.48 7.97 -15.71
C ARG A 100 -16.53 9.18 -16.67
N SER A 101 -16.95 8.95 -17.90
CA SER A 101 -17.63 9.94 -18.76
C SER A 101 -18.85 9.27 -19.37
#